data_AF-A0A947JC72-F1
#
_entry.id   AF-A0A947JC72-F1
#
_cell.length_a   1.000
_cell.length_b   1.000
_cell.length_c   1.000
_cell.angle_alpha   90.00
_cell.angle_beta   90.00
_cell.angle_gamma   90.00
#
_symmetry.space_group_name_H-M   'P 1'
#
loop_
_entity.id
_entity.type
_entity.pdbx_description
1 polymer ?
#
loop_
_entity_poly.entity_id
_entity_poly.type
_entity_poly.pdbx_seq_one_letter_code
_entity_poly.pdbx_strand_id
1 'polypeptide(L)'
;MQTLFFYDKPFKIAFWLIVIIESLSFLSHTYSVVNQVLFFTIIAATLIISFWKLEYGFWIICTELFISSFGYLFYFDAFDFRFSIRLGIFFVIFLAWLIKAVHTKQWQFYRSRLRWPFVALLAVLAWGIVNGIINGNPLKDVFFDANAYLYFGIIFVAFSVLNTWSKINTLIQLLFASITAMAIKTIFLLFYFAHQADINSIRLLYTWVRDTRVGEIAPVAQNYYRIFFQGHIWSLFSLILL
;
A
#
# COMPACT_ATOMS: atom_id res chain seq x y z
N MET A 1 6.57 31.36 0.44
CA MET A 1 5.67 30.30 -0.06
C MET A 1 6.44 29.50 -1.09
N GLN A 2 6.80 28.24 -0.79
CA GLN A 2 7.31 27.34 -1.84
C GLN A 2 6.10 26.84 -2.62
N THR A 3 6.12 26.98 -3.95
CA THR A 3 5.02 26.60 -4.84
C THR A 3 4.86 25.08 -4.86
N LEU A 4 3.65 24.60 -4.58
CA LEU A 4 3.30 23.20 -4.71
C LEU A 4 3.17 22.89 -6.20
N PHE A 5 3.93 21.91 -6.69
CA PHE A 5 3.82 21.46 -8.07
C PHE A 5 3.14 20.10 -8.09
N PHE A 6 1.97 20.01 -8.71
CA PHE A 6 1.14 18.82 -8.68
C PHE A 6 1.46 17.81 -9.80
N TYR A 7 2.02 18.26 -10.94
CA TYR A 7 2.07 17.47 -12.19
C TYR A 7 3.45 17.37 -12.85
N ASP A 8 4.50 17.34 -12.04
CA ASP A 8 5.88 17.24 -12.52
C ASP A 8 6.29 15.80 -12.89
N LYS A 9 7.59 15.60 -13.11
CA LYS A 9 8.20 14.31 -13.42
C LYS A 9 7.85 13.20 -12.41
N PRO A 10 7.89 13.41 -11.07
CA PRO A 10 7.50 12.37 -10.10
C PRO A 10 6.06 11.89 -10.29
N PHE A 11 5.10 12.81 -10.48
CA PHE A 11 3.71 12.48 -10.79
C PHE A 11 3.61 11.57 -12.02
N LYS A 12 4.22 11.97 -13.14
CA LYS A 12 4.11 11.23 -14.41
C LYS A 12 4.71 9.83 -14.31
N ILE A 13 5.88 9.70 -13.68
CA ILE A 13 6.53 8.40 -13.48
C ILE A 13 5.66 7.51 -12.60
N ALA A 14 5.18 8.03 -11.47
CA ALA A 14 4.33 7.27 -10.55
C ALA A 14 3.05 6.82 -11.26
N PHE A 15 2.33 7.73 -11.92
CA PHE A 15 1.10 7.40 -12.63
C PHE A 15 1.28 6.22 -13.61
N TRP A 16 2.31 6.27 -14.45
CA TRP A 16 2.55 5.18 -15.41
C TRP A 16 2.99 3.88 -14.75
N LEU A 17 3.81 3.94 -13.69
CA LEU A 17 4.17 2.74 -12.92
C LEU A 17 2.94 2.09 -12.27
N ILE A 18 1.99 2.90 -11.79
CA ILE A 18 0.74 2.41 -11.20
C ILE A 18 -0.09 1.69 -12.25
N VAL A 19 -0.26 2.28 -13.43
CA VAL A 19 -0.99 1.65 -14.55
C VAL A 19 -0.34 0.32 -14.94
N ILE A 20 0.99 0.27 -14.99
CA ILE A 20 1.75 -0.96 -15.30
C ILE A 20 1.52 -2.01 -14.20
N ILE A 21 1.65 -1.64 -12.92
CA ILE A 21 1.48 -2.55 -11.78
C ILE A 21 0.05 -3.12 -11.73
N GLU A 22 -0.96 -2.28 -11.95
CA GLU A 22 -2.36 -2.70 -12.01
C GLU A 22 -2.62 -3.66 -13.17
N SER A 23 -2.05 -3.38 -14.35
CA SER A 23 -2.13 -4.27 -15.52
C SER A 23 -1.46 -5.62 -15.25
N LEU A 24 -0.29 -5.61 -14.61
CA LEU A 24 0.42 -6.81 -14.19
C LEU A 24 -0.34 -7.57 -13.11
N SER A 25 -1.05 -6.88 -12.21
CA SER A 25 -1.92 -7.51 -11.20
C SER A 25 -3.10 -8.22 -11.84
N PHE A 26 -3.68 -7.66 -12.91
CA PHE A 26 -4.72 -8.34 -13.67
C PHE A 26 -4.20 -9.63 -14.33
N LEU A 27 -3.00 -9.60 -14.93
CA LEU A 27 -2.36 -10.79 -15.50
C LEU A 27 -1.94 -11.81 -14.42
N SER A 28 -1.54 -11.36 -13.24
CA SER A 28 -1.16 -12.24 -12.15
C SER A 28 -2.35 -12.94 -11.52
N HIS A 29 -3.55 -12.34 -11.61
CA HIS A 29 -4.79 -12.96 -11.17
C HIS A 29 -5.18 -14.16 -12.04
N THR A 30 -4.90 -14.11 -13.34
CA THR A 30 -5.16 -15.24 -14.26
C THR A 30 -4.09 -16.32 -14.18
N TYR A 31 -2.83 -15.96 -13.90
CA TYR A 31 -1.71 -16.90 -13.87
C TYR A 31 -0.97 -16.87 -12.53
N SER A 32 -1.22 -17.88 -11.68
CA SER A 32 -0.59 -17.97 -10.34
C SER A 32 0.94 -17.96 -10.37
N VAL A 33 1.58 -18.54 -11.39
CA VAL A 33 3.05 -18.52 -11.54
C VAL A 33 3.55 -17.08 -11.75
N VAL A 34 2.84 -16.29 -12.56
CA VAL A 34 3.16 -14.88 -12.81
C VAL A 34 3.04 -14.08 -11.51
N ASN A 35 2.04 -14.38 -10.67
CA ASN A 35 1.89 -13.74 -9.36
C ASN A 35 3.11 -13.93 -8.46
N GLN A 36 3.58 -15.18 -8.29
CA GLN A 36 4.72 -15.48 -7.44
C GLN A 36 6.00 -14.85 -7.98
N VAL A 37 6.25 -14.95 -9.29
CA VAL A 37 7.44 -14.33 -9.92
C VAL A 37 7.44 -12.82 -9.70
N LEU A 38 6.31 -12.14 -9.93
CA LEU A 38 6.20 -10.70 -9.72
C LEU A 38 6.33 -10.31 -8.25
N PHE A 39 5.74 -11.09 -7.33
CA PHE A 39 5.85 -10.87 -5.90
C PHE A 39 7.32 -10.83 -5.45
N PHE A 40 8.09 -11.88 -5.76
CA PHE A 40 9.51 -11.93 -5.37
C PHE A 40 10.36 -10.89 -6.11
N THR A 41 10.06 -10.62 -7.38
CA THR A 41 10.76 -9.60 -8.17
C THR A 41 10.57 -8.21 -7.59
N ILE A 42 9.34 -7.83 -7.24
CA ILE A 42 9.03 -6.51 -6.65
C ILE A 42 9.69 -6.38 -5.28
N ILE A 43 9.66 -7.42 -4.44
CA ILE A 43 10.31 -7.40 -3.12
C ILE A 43 11.83 -7.24 -3.27
N ALA A 44 12.46 -8.03 -4.14
CA ALA A 44 13.90 -7.97 -4.38
C ALA A 44 14.31 -6.59 -4.93
N ALA A 45 13.58 -6.08 -5.92
CA ALA A 45 13.81 -4.74 -6.47
C ALA A 45 13.65 -3.65 -5.38
N THR A 46 12.60 -3.74 -4.56
CA THR A 46 12.36 -2.80 -3.45
C THR A 46 13.50 -2.83 -2.44
N LEU A 47 14.01 -4.01 -2.08
CA LEU A 47 15.14 -4.16 -1.17
C LEU A 47 16.41 -3.51 -1.73
N ILE A 48 16.77 -3.83 -2.98
CA ILE A 48 17.96 -3.28 -3.66
C ILE A 48 17.86 -1.75 -3.73
N ILE A 49 16.72 -1.23 -4.17
CA ILE A 49 16.47 0.21 -4.28
C ILE A 49 16.53 0.88 -2.89
N SER A 50 15.98 0.27 -1.85
CA SER A 50 15.99 0.81 -0.49
C SER A 50 17.39 0.87 0.11
N PHE A 51 18.26 -0.09 -0.21
CA PHE A 51 19.67 -0.03 0.15
C PHE A 51 20.42 1.04 -0.61
N TRP A 52 20.13 1.25 -1.91
CA TRP A 52 20.75 2.34 -2.67
C TRP A 52 20.31 3.72 -2.14
N LYS A 53 18.99 3.95 -2.05
CA LYS A 53 18.40 5.17 -1.49
C LYS A 53 17.08 4.83 -0.79
N LEU A 54 17.07 5.01 0.53
CA LEU A 54 15.91 4.68 1.37
C LEU A 54 14.66 5.48 0.97
N GLU A 55 14.87 6.69 0.46
CA GLU A 55 13.83 7.55 -0.08
C GLU A 55 12.98 6.87 -1.16
N TYR A 56 13.59 6.14 -2.09
CA TYR A 56 12.83 5.45 -3.15
C TYR A 56 12.04 4.27 -2.60
N GLY A 57 12.57 3.54 -1.62
CA GLY A 57 11.82 2.52 -0.89
C GLY A 57 10.58 3.13 -0.22
N PHE A 58 10.76 4.27 0.45
CA PHE A 58 9.65 5.01 1.07
C PHE A 58 8.58 5.43 0.05
N TRP A 59 8.98 5.90 -1.14
CA TRP A 59 8.03 6.20 -2.21
C TRP A 59 7.24 4.97 -2.68
N ILE A 60 7.88 3.81 -2.78
CA ILE A 60 7.22 2.55 -3.18
C ILE A 60 6.13 2.18 -2.17
N ILE A 61 6.44 2.18 -0.86
CA ILE A 61 5.45 1.80 0.15
C ILE A 61 4.31 2.80 0.28
N CYS A 62 4.58 4.11 0.17
CA CYS A 62 3.52 5.11 0.16
C CYS A 62 2.60 4.94 -1.05
N THR A 63 3.18 4.72 -2.23
CA THR A 63 2.40 4.49 -3.45
C THR A 63 1.53 3.24 -3.32
N GLU A 64 2.08 2.15 -2.80
CA GLU A 64 1.34 0.92 -2.53
C GLU A 64 0.17 1.16 -1.56
N LEU A 65 0.38 1.91 -0.48
CA LEU A 65 -0.65 2.27 0.50
C LEU A 65 -1.76 3.14 -0.09
N PHE A 66 -1.44 3.99 -1.08
CA PHE A 66 -2.42 4.87 -1.70
C PHE A 66 -3.34 4.13 -2.68
N ILE A 67 -2.82 3.12 -3.37
CA ILE A 67 -3.56 2.41 -4.43
C ILE A 67 -4.20 1.14 -3.91
N SER A 68 -3.45 0.39 -3.11
CA SER A 68 -3.90 -0.88 -2.59
C SER A 68 -4.65 -0.66 -1.27
N SER A 69 -5.73 -1.39 -1.10
CA SER A 69 -6.53 -1.36 0.12
C SER A 69 -5.88 -2.27 1.19
N PHE A 70 -5.88 -3.57 0.95
CA PHE A 70 -5.31 -4.58 1.87
C PHE A 70 -3.91 -5.06 1.48
N GLY A 71 -3.39 -4.65 0.32
CA GLY A 71 -2.05 -4.99 -0.11
C GLY A 71 -1.90 -6.33 -0.84
N TYR A 72 -2.99 -6.90 -1.37
CA TYR A 72 -2.99 -8.20 -2.05
C TYR A 72 -2.96 -8.11 -3.59
N LEU A 73 -2.40 -7.02 -4.14
CA LEU A 73 -2.17 -6.92 -5.59
C LEU A 73 -1.30 -8.06 -6.12
N PHE A 74 -0.32 -8.47 -5.31
CA PHE A 74 0.44 -9.71 -5.43
C PHE A 74 0.53 -10.37 -4.06
N TYR A 75 0.63 -11.68 -4.02
CA TYR A 75 0.69 -12.42 -2.77
C TYR A 75 1.45 -13.73 -2.92
N PHE A 76 1.93 -14.25 -1.79
CA PHE A 76 2.55 -15.56 -1.72
C PHE A 76 1.79 -16.41 -0.70
N ASP A 77 1.24 -17.53 -1.16
CA ASP A 77 0.55 -18.50 -0.32
C ASP A 77 1.56 -19.56 0.15
N ALA A 78 1.77 -19.68 1.46
CA ALA A 78 2.63 -20.69 2.07
C ALA A 78 2.10 -21.13 3.44
N PHE A 79 2.04 -22.44 3.72
CA PHE A 79 1.62 -23.01 5.02
C PHE A 79 0.32 -22.39 5.58
N ASP A 80 -0.74 -22.34 4.78
CA ASP A 80 -2.03 -21.71 5.09
C ASP A 80 -1.97 -20.20 5.41
N PHE A 81 -0.85 -19.55 5.08
CA PHE A 81 -0.63 -18.13 5.27
C PHE A 81 -0.53 -17.43 3.92
N ARG A 82 -1.29 -16.34 3.76
CA ARG A 82 -1.22 -15.48 2.58
C ARG A 82 -0.39 -14.23 2.90
N PHE A 83 0.83 -14.20 2.42
CA PHE A 83 1.72 -13.05 2.55
C PHE A 83 1.39 -12.01 1.48
N SER A 84 0.96 -10.82 1.91
CA SER A 84 0.64 -9.71 0.99
C SER A 84 1.91 -9.01 0.50
N ILE A 85 1.88 -8.45 -0.71
CA ILE A 85 3.04 -7.70 -1.24
C ILE A 85 3.38 -6.51 -0.36
N ARG A 86 2.37 -5.89 0.26
CA ARG A 86 2.56 -4.80 1.21
C ARG A 86 3.40 -5.23 2.40
N LEU A 87 3.14 -6.41 2.96
CA LEU A 87 3.87 -6.92 4.11
C LEU A 87 5.35 -7.15 3.74
N GLY A 88 5.58 -7.73 2.56
CA GLY A 88 6.93 -7.90 2.00
C GLY A 88 7.66 -6.57 1.83
N ILE A 89 7.03 -5.59 1.16
CA ILE A 89 7.54 -4.23 0.95
C ILE A 89 7.86 -3.55 2.29
N PHE A 90 6.92 -3.59 3.24
CA PHE A 90 7.12 -3.05 4.58
C PHE A 90 8.34 -3.66 5.27
N PHE A 91 8.43 -4.98 5.29
CA PHE A 91 9.52 -5.69 5.95
C PHE A 91 10.88 -5.32 5.34
N VAL A 92 11.02 -5.34 4.00
CA VAL A 92 12.31 -5.02 3.36
C VAL A 92 12.73 -3.57 3.53
N ILE A 93 11.79 -2.62 3.47
CA ILE A 93 12.09 -1.19 3.68
C ILE A 93 12.45 -0.94 5.13
N PHE A 94 11.68 -1.51 6.06
CA PHE A 94 11.92 -1.35 7.49
C PHE A 94 13.27 -1.98 7.88
N LEU A 95 13.60 -3.15 7.34
CA LEU A 95 14.90 -3.79 7.54
C LEU A 95 16.05 -2.94 6.97
N ALA A 96 15.91 -2.44 5.73
CA ALA A 96 16.91 -1.57 5.12
C ALA A 96 17.12 -0.27 5.91
N TRP A 97 16.04 0.31 6.43
CA TRP A 97 16.11 1.44 7.35
C TRP A 97 16.81 1.07 8.66
N LEU A 98 16.44 -0.04 9.29
CA LEU A 98 16.99 -0.47 10.57
C LEU A 98 18.51 -0.66 10.49
N ILE A 99 18.99 -1.33 9.44
CA ILE A 99 20.43 -1.53 9.19
C ILE A 99 21.14 -0.17 9.07
N LYS A 100 20.58 0.76 8.28
CA LYS A 100 21.15 2.11 8.10
C LYS A 100 21.11 2.94 9.38
N ALA A 101 20.03 2.87 10.15
CA ALA A 101 19.85 3.60 11.40
C ALA A 101 20.85 3.14 12.47
N VAL A 102 21.07 1.81 12.57
CA VAL A 102 22.07 1.23 13.48
C VAL A 102 23.49 1.65 13.06
N HIS A 103 23.82 1.58 11.76
CA HIS A 103 25.14 1.98 11.27
C HIS A 103 25.44 3.48 11.45
N THR A 104 24.47 4.33 11.16
CA THR A 104 24.64 5.80 11.22
C THR A 104 24.42 6.37 12.62
N LYS A 105 23.85 5.59 13.55
CA LYS A 105 23.43 6.00 14.90
C LYS A 105 22.46 7.19 14.92
N GLN A 106 21.80 7.51 13.80
CA GLN A 106 20.89 8.64 13.70
C GLN A 106 19.44 8.24 13.96
N TRP A 107 19.08 8.16 15.25
CA TRP A 107 17.71 7.88 15.68
C TRP A 107 16.91 9.18 15.82
N GLN A 108 16.62 9.83 14.69
CA GLN A 108 15.94 11.14 14.67
C GLN A 108 14.59 11.13 15.41
N PHE A 109 13.86 9.99 15.35
CA PHE A 109 12.58 9.83 16.03
C PHE A 109 12.66 9.93 17.57
N TYR A 110 13.77 9.49 18.19
CA TYR A 110 13.90 9.44 19.66
C TYR A 110 13.89 10.83 20.31
N ARG A 111 14.23 11.87 19.54
CA ARG A 111 14.20 13.27 19.96
C ARG A 111 12.83 13.93 19.78
N SER A 112 11.89 13.27 19.10
CA SER A 112 10.57 13.83 18.81
C SER A 112 9.63 13.74 20.01
N ARG A 113 8.68 14.69 20.12
CA ARG A 113 7.60 14.64 21.11
C ARG A 113 6.67 13.45 20.90
N LEU A 114 6.61 12.91 19.68
CA LEU A 114 5.77 11.78 19.30
C LEU A 114 6.26 10.43 19.88
N ARG A 115 7.47 10.38 20.45
CA ARG A 115 8.01 9.16 21.06
C ARG A 115 7.11 8.59 22.15
N TRP A 116 6.51 9.42 22.99
CA TRP A 116 5.70 8.96 24.13
C TRP A 116 4.36 8.37 23.70
N PRO A 117 3.56 9.04 22.84
CA PRO A 117 2.40 8.39 22.22
C PRO A 117 2.75 7.08 21.53
N PHE A 118 3.90 7.01 20.84
CA PHE A 118 4.33 5.80 20.16
C PHE A 118 4.71 4.67 21.13
N VAL A 119 5.39 4.98 22.23
CA VAL A 119 5.68 4.00 23.29
C VAL A 119 4.39 3.50 23.93
N ALA A 120 3.41 4.38 24.19
CA ALA A 120 2.11 3.98 24.69
C ALA A 120 1.38 3.04 23.70
N LEU A 121 1.42 3.35 22.40
CA LEU A 121 0.90 2.48 21.35
C LEU A 121 1.58 1.10 21.38
N LEU A 122 2.91 1.05 21.40
CA LEU A 122 3.64 -0.22 21.48
C LEU A 122 3.31 -1.03 22.74
N ALA A 123 3.11 -0.37 23.87
CA ALA A 123 2.72 -1.02 25.12
C ALA A 123 1.32 -1.66 25.01
N VAL A 124 0.35 -0.95 24.42
CA VAL A 124 -1.00 -1.48 24.18
C VAL A 124 -0.96 -2.66 23.20
N LEU A 125 -0.15 -2.57 22.14
CA LEU A 125 0.02 -3.67 21.18
C LEU A 125 0.66 -4.90 21.82
N ALA A 126 1.72 -4.70 22.61
CA ALA A 126 2.36 -5.79 23.33
C ALA A 126 1.37 -6.46 24.30
N TRP A 127 0.58 -5.66 25.03
CA TRP A 127 -0.47 -6.18 25.90
C TRP A 127 -1.53 -6.96 25.13
N GLY A 128 -2.01 -6.44 23.99
CA GLY A 128 -2.98 -7.13 23.13
C GLY A 128 -2.47 -8.47 22.60
N ILE A 129 -1.21 -8.53 22.13
CA ILE A 129 -0.56 -9.76 21.66
C ILE A 129 -0.45 -10.77 22.81
N VAL A 130 0.04 -10.35 23.98
CA VAL A 130 0.19 -11.22 25.15
C VAL A 130 -1.16 -11.74 25.61
N ASN A 131 -2.18 -10.88 25.69
CA ASN A 131 -3.53 -11.28 26.05
C ASN A 131 -4.13 -12.25 25.02
N GLY A 132 -3.92 -12.03 23.73
CA GLY A 132 -4.35 -12.94 22.67
C GLY A 132 -3.78 -14.34 22.83
N ILE A 133 -2.47 -14.43 23.11
CA ILE A 133 -1.76 -15.70 23.33
C ILE A 133 -2.22 -16.39 24.62
N ILE A 134 -2.34 -15.65 25.73
CA ILE A 134 -2.78 -16.22 27.03
C ILE A 134 -4.19 -16.80 26.95
N ASN A 135 -5.09 -16.18 26.18
CA ASN A 135 -6.45 -16.67 26.00
C ASN A 135 -6.57 -17.83 24.98
N GLY A 136 -5.45 -18.37 24.49
CA GLY A 136 -5.44 -19.55 23.62
C GLY A 136 -5.87 -19.30 22.18
N ASN A 137 -5.85 -18.04 21.71
CA ASN A 137 -6.15 -17.75 20.31
C ASN A 137 -5.06 -18.30 19.37
N PRO A 138 -5.41 -18.75 18.15
CA PRO A 138 -4.42 -19.17 17.16
C PRO A 138 -3.41 -18.05 16.87
N LEU A 139 -2.12 -18.40 16.83
CA LEU A 139 -1.03 -17.43 16.56
C LEU A 139 -1.22 -16.68 15.24
N LYS A 140 -1.83 -17.33 14.25
CA LYS A 140 -2.16 -16.73 12.96
C LYS A 140 -3.08 -15.52 13.11
N ASP A 141 -4.11 -15.64 13.92
CA ASP A 141 -5.12 -14.58 14.09
C ASP A 141 -4.53 -13.41 14.89
N VAL A 142 -3.80 -13.73 15.97
CA VAL A 142 -3.04 -12.74 16.75
C VAL A 142 -2.04 -11.99 15.88
N PHE A 143 -1.35 -12.67 14.96
CA PHE A 143 -0.44 -12.03 14.02
C PHE A 143 -1.15 -11.08 13.06
N PHE A 144 -2.27 -11.50 12.45
CA PHE A 144 -2.99 -10.65 11.50
C PHE A 144 -3.57 -9.40 12.17
N ASP A 145 -4.05 -9.50 13.40
CA ASP A 145 -4.49 -8.36 14.19
C ASP A 145 -3.33 -7.42 14.52
N ALA A 146 -2.20 -7.96 15.00
CA ALA A 146 -1.01 -7.17 15.30
C ALA A 146 -0.41 -6.49 14.06
N ASN A 147 -0.41 -7.19 12.93
CA ASN A 147 0.16 -6.73 11.65
C ASN A 147 -0.47 -5.41 11.18
N ALA A 148 -1.77 -5.22 11.40
CA ALA A 148 -2.45 -3.97 11.06
C ALA A 148 -1.80 -2.74 11.74
N TYR A 149 -1.25 -2.92 12.94
CA TYR A 149 -0.61 -1.86 13.71
C TYR A 149 0.91 -1.79 13.51
N LEU A 150 1.57 -2.88 13.10
CA LEU A 150 3.00 -2.85 12.80
C LEU A 150 3.35 -1.84 11.69
N TYR A 151 2.40 -1.52 10.80
CA TYR A 151 2.53 -0.45 9.80
C TYR A 151 2.87 0.92 10.38
N PHE A 152 2.55 1.20 11.65
CA PHE A 152 2.99 2.43 12.30
C PHE A 152 4.52 2.54 12.36
N GLY A 153 5.27 1.44 12.22
CA GLY A 153 6.72 1.44 12.07
C GLY A 153 7.22 2.24 10.85
N ILE A 154 6.39 2.46 9.83
CA ILE A 154 6.73 3.32 8.69
C ILE A 154 7.07 4.75 9.15
N ILE A 155 6.52 5.20 10.29
CA ILE A 155 6.81 6.54 10.82
C ILE A 155 8.31 6.76 11.01
N PHE A 156 9.06 5.73 11.41
CA PHE A 156 10.51 5.84 11.60
C PHE A 156 11.24 6.09 10.29
N VAL A 157 10.81 5.38 9.23
CA VAL A 157 11.31 5.57 7.86
C VAL A 157 10.95 6.97 7.37
N ALA A 158 9.70 7.40 7.59
CA ALA A 158 9.20 8.71 7.20
C ALA A 158 10.02 9.84 7.83
N PHE A 159 10.30 9.78 9.14
CA PHE A 159 11.14 10.77 9.83
C PHE A 159 12.56 10.85 9.25
N SER A 160 13.11 9.72 8.82
CA SER A 160 14.46 9.67 8.26
C SER A 160 14.51 10.18 6.81
N VAL A 161 13.40 10.07 6.08
CA VAL A 161 13.31 10.46 4.66
C VAL A 161 12.79 11.88 4.48
N LEU A 162 11.69 12.26 5.14
CA LEU A 162 10.95 13.52 4.95
C LEU A 162 11.58 14.70 5.68
N ASN A 163 12.83 15.02 5.34
CA ASN A 163 13.59 16.11 5.95
C ASN A 163 13.54 17.43 5.16
N THR A 164 12.96 17.43 3.95
CA THR A 164 12.93 18.61 3.06
C THR A 164 11.56 18.74 2.40
N TRP A 165 11.10 19.98 2.21
CA TRP A 165 9.86 20.29 1.49
C TRP A 165 9.77 19.68 0.10
N SER A 166 10.87 19.59 -0.64
CA SER A 166 10.91 18.92 -1.95
C SER A 166 10.46 17.45 -1.88
N LYS A 167 10.79 16.75 -0.79
CA LYS A 167 10.37 15.35 -0.58
C LYS A 167 8.91 15.28 -0.17
N ILE A 168 8.42 16.22 0.62
CA ILE A 168 6.99 16.34 0.93
C ILE A 168 6.20 16.60 -0.36
N ASN A 169 6.66 17.50 -1.23
CA ASN A 169 6.05 17.76 -2.53
C ASN A 169 6.05 16.50 -3.41
N THR A 170 7.12 15.69 -3.36
CA THR A 170 7.17 14.40 -4.05
C THR A 170 6.10 13.43 -3.51
N LEU A 171 5.94 13.32 -2.20
CA LEU A 171 4.90 12.50 -1.58
C LEU A 171 3.50 12.94 -2.01
N ILE A 172 3.25 14.26 -2.05
CA ILE A 172 1.98 14.82 -2.52
C ILE A 172 1.76 14.45 -3.99
N GLN A 173 2.78 14.55 -4.85
CA GLN A 173 2.66 14.12 -6.24
C GLN A 173 2.34 12.62 -6.39
N LEU A 174 2.92 11.75 -5.55
CA LEU A 174 2.59 10.32 -5.52
C LEU A 174 1.13 10.08 -5.12
N LEU A 175 0.64 10.84 -4.14
CA LEU A 175 -0.76 10.81 -3.70
C LEU A 175 -1.69 11.20 -4.86
N PHE A 176 -1.44 12.33 -5.53
CA PHE A 176 -2.24 12.76 -6.67
C PHE A 176 -2.19 11.75 -7.83
N ALA A 177 -1.02 11.20 -8.16
CA ALA A 177 -0.89 10.17 -9.19
C ALA A 177 -1.74 8.92 -8.87
N SER A 178 -1.73 8.50 -7.60
CA SER A 178 -2.51 7.35 -7.12
C SER A 178 -4.02 7.62 -7.18
N ILE A 179 -4.45 8.81 -6.78
CA ILE A 179 -5.86 9.22 -6.86
C ILE A 179 -6.33 9.31 -8.30
N THR A 180 -5.53 9.89 -9.20
CA THR A 180 -5.86 9.96 -10.63
C THR A 180 -5.99 8.56 -11.24
N ALA A 181 -5.04 7.66 -10.98
CA ALA A 181 -5.11 6.28 -11.46
C ALA A 181 -6.35 5.54 -10.93
N MET A 182 -6.64 5.69 -9.64
CA MET A 182 -7.82 5.10 -9.01
C MET A 182 -9.13 5.68 -9.54
N ALA A 183 -9.20 6.98 -9.82
CA ALA A 183 -10.37 7.62 -10.42
C ALA A 183 -10.63 7.07 -11.83
N ILE A 184 -9.58 6.95 -12.65
CA ILE A 184 -9.66 6.34 -13.98
C ILE A 184 -10.14 4.90 -13.88
N LYS A 185 -9.56 4.09 -12.97
CA LYS A 185 -9.98 2.70 -12.73
C LYS A 185 -11.46 2.61 -12.30
N THR A 186 -11.90 3.52 -11.45
CA THR A 186 -13.30 3.57 -10.98
C THR A 186 -14.25 3.88 -12.14
N ILE A 187 -13.95 4.89 -12.95
CA ILE A 187 -14.74 5.27 -14.14
C ILE A 187 -14.77 4.13 -15.16
N PHE A 188 -13.61 3.52 -15.42
CA PHE A 188 -13.48 2.39 -16.34
C PHE A 188 -14.38 1.22 -15.92
N LEU A 189 -14.32 0.81 -14.64
CA LEU A 189 -15.16 -0.29 -14.16
C LEU A 189 -16.63 0.10 -14.16
N LEU A 190 -16.98 1.34 -13.84
CA LEU A 190 -18.38 1.79 -13.85
C LEU A 190 -18.95 1.69 -15.26
N PHE A 191 -18.20 2.21 -16.24
CA PHE A 191 -18.55 2.13 -17.64
C PHE A 191 -18.70 0.67 -18.09
N TYR A 192 -17.73 -0.18 -17.75
CA TYR A 192 -17.70 -1.57 -18.16
C TYR A 192 -18.88 -2.39 -17.62
N PHE A 193 -19.20 -2.25 -16.33
CA PHE A 193 -20.30 -2.98 -15.69
C PHE A 193 -21.67 -2.45 -16.11
N ALA A 194 -21.81 -1.15 -16.36
CA ALA A 194 -23.09 -0.56 -16.78
C ALA A 194 -23.52 -0.96 -18.21
N HIS A 195 -22.57 -1.26 -19.11
CA HIS A 195 -22.85 -1.54 -20.53
C HIS A 195 -23.05 -3.03 -20.86
N GLN A 196 -23.33 -3.88 -19.87
CA GLN A 196 -23.64 -5.30 -20.09
C GLN A 196 -22.61 -6.04 -20.97
N ALA A 197 -21.32 -5.83 -20.69
CA ALA A 197 -20.27 -6.61 -21.33
C ALA A 197 -20.47 -8.12 -21.12
N ASP A 198 -19.79 -8.94 -21.93
CA ASP A 198 -19.87 -10.41 -21.85
C ASP A 198 -19.72 -10.93 -20.41
N ILE A 199 -20.57 -11.89 -20.03
CA ILE A 199 -20.70 -12.41 -18.65
C ILE A 199 -19.36 -12.95 -18.14
N ASN A 200 -18.57 -13.61 -18.99
CA ASN A 200 -17.27 -14.15 -18.59
C ASN A 200 -16.29 -13.02 -18.26
N SER A 201 -16.33 -11.95 -19.03
CA SER A 201 -15.43 -10.82 -18.86
C SER A 201 -15.80 -9.97 -17.64
N ILE A 202 -17.10 -9.80 -17.36
CA ILE A 202 -17.59 -9.20 -16.11
C ILE A 202 -17.13 -10.02 -14.90
N ARG A 203 -17.30 -11.35 -14.95
CA ARG A 203 -16.88 -12.25 -13.87
C ARG A 203 -15.38 -12.16 -13.62
N LEU A 204 -14.57 -12.10 -14.68
CA LEU A 204 -13.12 -11.97 -14.57
C LEU A 204 -12.72 -10.66 -13.87
N LEU A 205 -13.25 -9.52 -14.31
CA LEU A 205 -12.95 -8.23 -13.68
C LEU A 205 -13.47 -8.15 -12.24
N TYR A 206 -14.66 -8.68 -11.98
CA TYR A 206 -15.24 -8.75 -10.64
C TYR A 206 -14.35 -9.56 -9.69
N THR A 207 -13.94 -10.77 -10.10
CA THR A 207 -13.08 -11.63 -9.27
C THR A 207 -11.70 -11.02 -9.08
N TRP A 208 -11.13 -10.36 -10.08
CA TRP A 208 -9.87 -9.64 -9.93
C TRP A 208 -9.95 -8.55 -8.86
N VAL A 209 -10.96 -7.66 -8.94
CA VAL A 209 -11.15 -6.57 -7.97
C VAL A 209 -11.41 -7.10 -6.56
N ARG A 210 -12.24 -8.15 -6.46
CA ARG A 210 -12.62 -8.79 -5.19
C ARG A 210 -11.44 -9.54 -4.54
N ASP A 211 -10.74 -10.36 -5.31
CA ASP A 211 -9.73 -11.29 -4.76
C ASP A 211 -8.42 -10.56 -4.42
N THR A 212 -8.08 -9.49 -5.17
CA THR A 212 -7.00 -8.54 -4.78
C THR A 212 -7.41 -7.63 -3.62
N ARG A 213 -8.69 -7.67 -3.24
CA ARG A 213 -9.30 -6.88 -2.16
C ARG A 213 -9.04 -5.37 -2.31
N VAL A 214 -9.01 -4.87 -3.54
CA VAL A 214 -8.78 -3.44 -3.79
C VAL A 214 -10.06 -2.63 -3.69
N GLY A 215 -11.20 -3.25 -3.98
CA GLY A 215 -12.51 -2.61 -3.94
C GLY A 215 -13.66 -3.60 -3.95
N GLU A 216 -14.86 -3.04 -3.91
CA GLU A 216 -16.13 -3.76 -3.92
C GLU A 216 -16.98 -3.24 -5.07
N ILE A 217 -17.62 -4.17 -5.78
CA ILE A 217 -18.56 -3.88 -6.85
C ILE A 217 -19.88 -4.53 -6.46
N ALA A 218 -20.92 -3.72 -6.27
CA ALA A 218 -22.23 -4.18 -5.83
C ALA A 218 -23.32 -3.72 -6.81
N PRO A 219 -24.20 -4.62 -7.29
CA PRO A 219 -25.37 -4.21 -8.05
C PRO A 219 -26.37 -3.51 -7.13
N VAL A 220 -26.94 -2.40 -7.60
CA VAL A 220 -27.95 -1.63 -6.86
C VAL A 220 -29.30 -1.69 -7.58
N ALA A 221 -29.30 -1.59 -8.92
CA ALA A 221 -30.49 -1.74 -9.77
C ALA A 221 -30.06 -2.28 -11.15
N GLN A 222 -31.02 -2.50 -12.06
CA GLN A 222 -30.69 -2.90 -13.44
C GLN A 222 -29.70 -1.91 -14.07
N ASN A 223 -28.55 -2.42 -14.51
CA ASN A 223 -27.43 -1.65 -15.09
C ASN A 223 -26.82 -0.57 -14.19
N TYR A 224 -27.15 -0.56 -12.89
CA TYR A 224 -26.59 0.39 -11.94
C TYR A 224 -25.75 -0.33 -10.89
N TYR A 225 -24.47 0.03 -10.84
CA TYR A 225 -23.47 -0.57 -9.98
C TYR A 225 -22.83 0.47 -9.08
N ARG A 226 -22.69 0.13 -7.80
CA ARG A 226 -21.85 0.87 -6.87
C ARG A 226 -20.44 0.29 -6.92
N ILE A 227 -19.47 1.14 -7.22
CA ILE A 227 -18.05 0.80 -7.23
C ILE A 227 -17.35 1.59 -6.15
N PHE A 228 -16.76 0.87 -5.21
CA PHE A 228 -16.12 1.46 -4.04
C PHE A 228 -14.70 0.91 -3.91
N PHE A 229 -13.71 1.80 -3.86
CA PHE A 229 -12.34 1.44 -3.55
C PHE A 229 -12.00 2.01 -2.18
N GLN A 230 -11.40 1.22 -1.29
CA GLN A 230 -11.06 1.74 0.03
C GLN A 230 -10.01 2.86 -0.04
N GLY A 231 -9.18 2.85 -1.09
CA GLY A 231 -8.27 3.94 -1.41
C GLY A 231 -8.95 5.29 -1.65
N HIS A 232 -10.27 5.34 -1.91
CA HIS A 232 -11.02 6.59 -2.08
C HIS A 232 -10.90 7.51 -0.85
N ILE A 233 -10.58 6.99 0.34
CA ILE A 233 -10.28 7.82 1.53
C ILE A 233 -9.17 8.85 1.25
N TRP A 234 -8.21 8.51 0.39
CA TRP A 234 -7.11 9.39 0.01
C TRP A 234 -7.57 10.62 -0.79
N SER A 235 -8.73 10.54 -1.46
CA SER A 235 -9.30 11.68 -2.18
C SER A 235 -9.70 12.83 -1.24
N LEU A 236 -10.12 12.53 -0.01
CA LEU A 236 -10.42 13.55 1.01
C LEU A 236 -9.19 14.39 1.35
N PHE A 237 -8.02 13.75 1.45
CA PHE A 237 -6.77 14.47 1.70
C PHE A 237 -6.38 15.36 0.52
N SER A 238 -6.64 14.93 -0.73
CA SER A 238 -6.37 15.79 -1.89
C SER A 238 -7.24 17.03 -1.92
N LEU A 239 -8.50 16.95 -1.49
CA LEU A 239 -9.40 18.11 -1.41
C LEU A 239 -8.92 19.16 -0.40
N ILE A 240 -8.28 18.73 0.68
CA ILE A 240 -7.73 19.65 1.70
C ILE A 240 -6.41 20.29 1.22
N LEU A 241 -5.68 19.63 0.33
CA LEU A 241 -4.38 20.07 -0.18
C LEU A 241 -4.48 20.97 -1.42
N LEU A 242 -5.64 21.01 -2.09
CA LEU A 242 -5.97 21.91 -3.21
C LEU A 242 -6.43 23.27 -2.68
#